data_AF-A0A2K8N7S3-F1
#
_entry.id   AF-A0A2K8N7S3-F1
#
_cell.length_a   1.000
_cell.length_b   1.000
_cell.length_c   1.000
_cell.angle_alpha   90.00
_cell.angle_beta   90.00
_cell.angle_gamma   90.00
#
_symmetry.space_group_name_H-M   'P 1'
#
loop_
_entity.id
_entity.type
_entity.pdbx_description
1 polymer ?
#
loop_
_entity_poly.entity_id
_entity_poly.type
_entity_poly.pdbx_seq_one_letter_code
_entity_poly.pdbx_strand_id
1 'polypeptide(L)'
;MDRFTSTVVLDFFVAFGIVLGGSLIGGMAAVLVHLPPGSTMMRLADHLKIWGLVSALGGTMDTLRVIETGVLGGHLSPVAKQFTYLMAAFLGSQAAYLVLRAATGIKP
;
A
#
# COMPACT_ATOMS: atom_id res chain seq x y z
N MET A 1 -23.73 -0.28 -4.82
CA MET A 1 -22.30 0.13 -4.93
C MET A 1 -21.72 -0.56 -6.13
N ASP A 2 -21.11 0.20 -7.04
CA ASP A 2 -20.46 -0.39 -8.21
C ASP A 2 -19.22 -1.19 -7.77
N ARG A 3 -18.96 -2.34 -8.40
CA ARG A 3 -17.78 -3.19 -8.08
C ARG A 3 -16.47 -2.40 -8.05
N PHE A 4 -16.34 -1.42 -8.95
CA PHE A 4 -15.20 -0.50 -9.01
C PHE A 4 -14.95 0.24 -7.68
N THR A 5 -16.00 0.84 -7.10
CA THR A 5 -15.87 1.59 -5.84
C THR A 5 -15.50 0.68 -4.67
N SER A 6 -16.00 -0.56 -4.66
CA SER A 6 -15.65 -1.53 -3.62
C SER A 6 -14.17 -1.94 -3.70
N THR A 7 -13.65 -2.16 -4.91
CA THR A 7 -12.23 -2.48 -5.12
C THR A 7 -11.33 -1.31 -4.73
N VAL A 8 -11.64 -0.08 -5.14
CA VAL A 8 -10.88 1.12 -4.74
C VAL A 8 -10.75 1.23 -3.21
N VAL A 9 -11.86 1.04 -2.49
CA VAL A 9 -11.87 1.12 -1.03
C VAL A 9 -11.08 -0.03 -0.42
N LEU A 10 -11.22 -1.25 -0.94
CA LEU A 10 -10.45 -2.41 -0.48
C LEU A 10 -8.95 -2.18 -0.68
N ASP A 11 -8.51 -1.75 -1.85
CA ASP A 11 -7.11 -1.50 -2.17
C ASP A 11 -6.49 -0.44 -1.25
N PHE A 12 -7.25 0.62 -0.95
CA PHE A 12 -6.87 1.63 0.02
C PHE A 12 -6.63 1.03 1.42
N PHE A 13 -7.59 0.27 1.94
CA PHE A 13 -7.49 -0.28 3.30
C PHE A 13 -6.47 -1.42 3.41
N VAL A 14 -6.29 -2.21 2.35
CA VAL A 14 -5.25 -3.26 2.29
C VAL A 14 -3.87 -2.64 2.33
N ALA A 15 -3.58 -1.65 1.48
CA ALA A 15 -2.29 -0.96 1.48
C ALA A 15 -2.04 -0.22 2.80
N PHE A 16 -3.07 0.43 3.36
CA PHE A 16 -3.01 1.06 4.67
C PHE A 16 -2.65 0.06 5.78
N GLY A 17 -3.34 -1.08 5.82
CA GLY A 17 -3.13 -2.12 6.83
C GLY A 17 -1.75 -2.77 6.77
N ILE A 18 -1.23 -3.02 5.55
CA ILE A 18 0.10 -3.61 5.36
C ILE A 18 1.19 -2.68 5.90
N VAL A 19 1.14 -1.39 5.55
CA VAL A 19 2.14 -0.42 6.00
C VAL A 19 2.02 -0.17 7.50
N LEU A 20 0.80 0.07 8.00
CA LEU A 20 0.59 0.34 9.41
C LEU A 20 0.96 -0.88 10.27
N GLY A 21 0.40 -2.04 9.96
CA GLY A 21 0.61 -3.26 10.74
C GLY A 21 2.05 -3.77 10.69
N GLY A 22 2.66 -3.82 9.50
CA GLY A 22 4.03 -4.27 9.34
C GLY A 22 5.03 -3.37 10.05
N SER A 23 4.84 -2.05 9.99
CA SER A 23 5.69 -1.10 10.72
C SER A 23 5.46 -1.15 12.23
N LEU A 24 4.22 -1.26 12.71
CA LEU A 24 3.94 -1.38 14.15
C LEU A 24 4.58 -2.64 14.73
N ILE A 25 4.37 -3.80 14.10
CA ILE A 25 4.93 -5.07 14.56
C ILE A 25 6.46 -5.08 14.44
N GLY A 26 7.01 -4.56 13.35
CA GLY A 26 8.47 -4.43 13.21
C GLY A 26 9.08 -3.43 14.19
N GLY A 27 8.34 -2.40 14.60
CA GLY A 27 8.70 -1.51 15.70
C GLY A 27 8.77 -2.23 17.05
N MET A 28 7.79 -3.11 17.34
CA MET A 28 7.84 -3.96 18.53
C MET A 28 9.05 -4.92 18.50
N ALA A 29 9.33 -5.52 17.35
CA ALA A 29 10.53 -6.35 17.17
C ALA A 29 11.82 -5.55 17.40
N ALA A 30 11.88 -4.29 16.99
CA ALA A 30 13.03 -3.42 17.23
C ALA A 30 13.31 -3.20 18.72
N VAL A 31 12.27 -3.12 19.56
CA VAL A 31 12.41 -3.04 21.02
C VAL A 31 13.09 -4.29 21.57
N LEU A 32 12.72 -5.48 21.08
CA LEU A 32 13.31 -6.75 21.51
C LEU A 32 14.79 -6.90 21.11
N VAL A 33 15.19 -6.25 20.01
CA VAL A 33 16.56 -6.30 19.47
C VAL A 33 17.40 -5.07 19.87
N HIS A 34 16.89 -4.24 20.81
CA HIS A 34 17.56 -3.01 21.28
C HIS A 34 17.88 -1.99 20.17
N LEU A 35 17.05 -1.94 19.12
CA LEU A 35 17.11 -0.93 18.06
C LEU A 35 16.15 0.23 18.36
N PRO A 36 16.44 1.45 17.87
CA PRO A 36 15.52 2.58 17.99
C PRO A 36 14.19 2.24 17.28
N PRO A 37 13.07 2.13 18.02
CA PRO A 37 11.81 1.63 17.47
C PRO A 37 11.21 2.62 16.46
N GLY A 38 11.21 3.91 16.77
CA GLY A 38 10.62 4.92 15.89
C GLY A 38 11.29 5.00 14.51
N SER A 39 12.63 5.00 14.46
CA SER A 39 13.34 5.03 13.17
C SER A 39 13.17 3.72 12.39
N THR A 40 13.09 2.58 13.09
CA THR A 40 12.81 1.28 12.47
C THR A 40 11.41 1.22 11.87
N MET A 41 10.40 1.73 12.59
CA MET A 41 9.01 1.82 12.09
C MET A 41 8.92 2.65 10.81
N MET A 42 9.59 3.81 10.77
CA MET A 42 9.61 4.70 9.60
C MET A 42 10.32 4.07 8.41
N ARG A 43 11.49 3.44 8.63
CA ARG A 43 12.22 2.71 7.58
C ARG A 43 11.41 1.54 7.02
N LEU A 44 10.73 0.79 7.89
CA LEU A 44 9.82 -0.28 7.46
C LEU A 44 8.64 0.29 6.67
N ALA A 45 8.09 1.44 7.08
CA ALA A 45 6.96 2.03 6.41
C ALA A 45 7.29 2.39 4.97
N ASP A 46 8.49 2.91 4.70
CA ASP A 46 8.93 3.23 3.34
C ASP A 46 9.11 1.99 2.46
N HIS A 47 9.67 0.90 3.00
CA HIS A 47 9.77 -0.36 2.25
C HIS A 47 8.40 -1.00 2.03
N LEU A 48 7.51 -0.95 3.03
CA LEU A 48 6.19 -1.56 2.97
C LEU A 48 5.23 -0.83 2.04
N LYS A 49 5.47 0.44 1.67
CA LYS A 49 4.66 1.14 0.65
C LYS A 49 4.64 0.37 -0.67
N ILE A 50 5.80 -0.12 -1.12
CA ILE A 50 5.92 -0.89 -2.36
C ILE A 50 5.21 -2.25 -2.21
N TRP A 51 5.43 -2.95 -1.10
CA TRP A 51 4.80 -4.24 -0.83
C TRP A 51 3.28 -4.14 -0.66
N GLY A 52 2.78 -3.05 -0.07
CA GLY A 52 1.36 -2.74 0.04
C GLY A 52 0.73 -2.53 -1.33
N LEU A 53 1.43 -1.86 -2.24
CA LEU A 53 1.00 -1.67 -3.62
C LEU A 53 0.92 -3.00 -4.38
N VAL A 54 1.95 -3.84 -4.26
CA VAL A 54 1.98 -5.19 -4.88
C VAL A 54 0.84 -6.07 -4.38
N SER A 55 0.51 -5.98 -3.10
CA SER A 55 -0.55 -6.76 -2.48
C SER A 55 -1.95 -6.27 -2.86
N ALA A 56 -2.16 -4.96 -2.93
CA ALA A 56 -3.43 -4.36 -3.37
C ALA A 56 -3.76 -4.73 -4.83
N LEU A 57 -2.73 -4.82 -5.68
CA LEU A 57 -2.89 -5.23 -7.07
C LEU A 57 -3.15 -6.75 -7.26
N GLY A 58 -3.24 -7.53 -6.17
CA GLY A 58 -3.55 -8.97 -6.20
C GLY A 58 -2.35 -9.85 -6.56
N GLY A 59 -1.13 -9.32 -6.48
CA GLY A 59 0.06 -9.97 -7.01
C GLY A 59 0.15 -9.88 -8.54
N THR A 60 1.34 -10.17 -9.07
CA THR A 60 1.72 -9.91 -10.46
C THR A 60 0.74 -10.50 -11.50
N MET A 61 0.04 -11.58 -11.18
CA MET A 61 -0.78 -12.35 -12.12
C MET A 61 -2.14 -11.71 -12.49
N ASP A 62 -2.86 -11.10 -11.54
CA ASP A 62 -4.14 -10.44 -11.85
C ASP A 62 -3.92 -9.09 -12.53
N THR A 63 -2.85 -8.39 -12.14
CA THR A 63 -2.44 -7.13 -12.77
C THR A 63 -2.04 -7.35 -14.24
N LEU A 64 -1.24 -8.38 -14.51
CA LEU A 64 -0.78 -8.72 -15.86
C LEU A 64 -1.95 -9.08 -16.79
N ARG A 65 -2.95 -9.84 -16.33
CA ARG A 65 -4.12 -10.20 -17.16
C ARG A 65 -4.97 -9.00 -17.57
N VAL A 66 -5.15 -8.02 -16.69
CA VAL A 66 -5.93 -6.81 -17.01
C VAL A 66 -5.17 -5.92 -18.00
N ILE A 67 -3.84 -5.87 -17.89
CA ILE A 67 -2.99 -5.17 -18.87
C ILE A 67 -2.99 -5.90 -20.21
N GLU A 68 -2.85 -7.23 -20.21
CA GLU A 68 -2.88 -8.07 -21.41
C GLU A 68 -4.20 -7.89 -22.17
N THR A 69 -5.34 -8.02 -21.50
CA THR A 69 -6.66 -7.83 -22.12
C THR A 69 -6.95 -6.38 -22.52
N GLY A 70 -6.44 -5.38 -21.78
CA GLY A 70 -6.59 -3.97 -22.12
C GLY A 70 -5.74 -3.50 -23.31
N VAL A 71 -4.49 -3.97 -23.39
CA VAL A 71 -3.52 -3.61 -24.44
C VAL A 71 -3.79 -4.36 -25.74
N LEU A 72 -4.09 -5.67 -25.70
CA LEU A 72 -4.46 -6.44 -26.90
C LEU A 72 -5.85 -6.06 -27.45
N GLY A 73 -6.73 -5.49 -26.63
CA GLY A 73 -8.08 -5.08 -27.03
C GLY A 73 -8.23 -3.62 -27.50
N GLY A 74 -7.18 -2.78 -27.40
CA GLY A 74 -7.25 -1.37 -27.79
C GLY A 74 -8.16 -0.48 -26.93
N HIS A 75 -8.57 -0.94 -25.75
CA HIS A 75 -9.47 -0.20 -24.87
C HIS A 75 -8.65 0.59 -23.84
N LEU A 76 -8.69 1.94 -23.86
CA LEU A 76 -8.06 2.80 -22.83
C LEU A 76 -8.78 2.75 -21.46
N SER A 77 -10.01 2.26 -21.41
CA SER A 77 -10.86 2.22 -20.21
C SER A 77 -10.28 1.38 -19.04
N PRO A 78 -9.69 0.19 -19.24
CA PRO A 78 -9.12 -0.62 -18.16
C PRO A 78 -7.85 -0.01 -17.57
N VAL A 79 -7.01 0.63 -18.39
CA VAL A 79 -5.75 1.26 -17.96
C VAL A 79 -6.03 2.40 -16.97
N ALA A 80 -7.01 3.25 -17.28
CA ALA A 80 -7.42 4.33 -16.37
C ALA A 80 -7.96 3.81 -15.03
N LYS A 81 -8.68 2.69 -15.04
CA LYS A 81 -9.16 2.03 -13.81
C LYS A 81 -8.01 1.48 -12.98
N GLN A 82 -7.03 0.83 -13.62
CA GLN A 82 -5.80 0.35 -12.99
C GLN A 82 -5.07 1.47 -12.27
N PHE A 83 -4.93 2.62 -12.94
CA PHE A 83 -4.29 3.79 -12.36
C PHE A 83 -5.06 4.31 -11.14
N THR A 84 -6.38 4.29 -11.19
CA THR A 84 -7.22 4.71 -10.05
C THR A 84 -7.04 3.80 -8.83
N TYR A 85 -6.96 2.47 -9.04
CA TYR A 85 -6.66 1.51 -7.98
C TYR A 85 -5.27 1.74 -7.37
N LEU A 86 -4.27 1.99 -8.22
CA LEU A 86 -2.91 2.31 -7.79
C LEU A 86 -2.86 3.59 -6.93
N MET A 87 -3.59 4.63 -7.35
CA MET A 87 -3.70 5.87 -6.60
C MET A 87 -4.40 5.66 -5.26
N ALA A 88 -5.45 4.83 -5.21
CA ALA A 88 -6.13 4.49 -3.96
C ALA A 88 -5.21 3.76 -2.98
N ALA A 89 -4.50 2.72 -3.44
CA ALA A 89 -3.51 2.01 -2.64
C ALA A 89 -2.36 2.93 -2.18
N PHE A 90 -1.88 3.80 -3.05
CA PHE A 90 -0.84 4.78 -2.71
C PHE A 90 -1.32 5.73 -1.61
N LEU A 91 -2.53 6.29 -1.74
CA LEU A 91 -3.14 7.15 -0.71
C LEU A 91 -3.30 6.41 0.62
N GLY A 92 -3.70 5.13 0.60
CA GLY A 92 -3.79 4.29 1.80
C GLY A 92 -2.43 4.11 2.48
N SER A 93 -1.39 3.78 1.71
CA SER A 93 -0.03 3.64 2.22
C SER A 93 0.53 4.95 2.81
N GLN A 94 0.22 6.08 2.17
CA GLN A 94 0.65 7.39 2.63
C GLN A 94 -0.09 7.83 3.90
N ALA A 95 -1.38 7.51 4.01
CA ALA A 95 -2.15 7.73 5.22
C ALA A 95 -1.58 6.91 6.40
N ALA A 96 -1.24 5.64 6.19
CA ALA A 96 -0.60 4.81 7.21
C ALA A 96 0.76 5.39 7.65
N TYR A 97 1.58 5.85 6.69
CA TYR A 97 2.85 6.50 6.99
C TYR A 97 2.67 7.77 7.84
N LEU A 98 1.67 8.59 7.55
CA LEU A 98 1.35 9.79 8.34
C LEU A 98 0.91 9.43 9.76
N VAL A 99 0.12 8.38 9.94
CA VAL A 99 -0.29 7.87 11.26
C VAL A 99 0.93 7.41 12.06
N LEU A 100 1.83 6.63 11.45
CA LEU A 100 3.08 6.19 12.07
C LEU A 100 3.98 7.37 12.45
N ARG A 101 4.06 8.39 11.59
CA ARG A 101 4.81 9.60 11.86
C ARG A 101 4.24 10.36 13.06
N ALA A 102 2.91 10.51 13.11
CA ALA A 102 2.24 11.14 14.25
C ALA A 102 2.47 10.36 15.56
N ALA A 103 2.48 9.02 15.50
CA ALA A 103 2.73 8.16 16.65
C ALA A 103 4.20 8.19 17.13
N THR A 104 5.16 8.32 16.22
CA THR A 104 6.59 8.31 16.55
C THR A 104 7.18 9.68 16.88
N GLY A 105 6.51 10.77 16.48
CA GLY A 105 6.93 12.15 16.76
C GLY A 105 8.23 12.58 16.05
N ILE A 106 8.75 11.77 15.12
CA ILE A 106 10.01 12.04 14.42
C ILE A 106 9.76 13.11 13.33
N LYS A 107 10.48 14.23 13.42
CA LYS A 107 10.54 15.27 12.37
C LYS A 107 11.60 14.89 11.31
N PRO A 108 11.40 15.30 10.04
CA PRO A 108 12.33 15.03 8.95
C PRO A 108 13.70 15.64 9.20
#